data_AF-A0A8B3LGZ8-F1
#
_entry.id   AF-A0A8B3LGZ8-F1
#
_cell.length_a   1.000
_cell.length_b   1.000
_cell.length_c   1.000
_cell.angle_alpha   90.00
_cell.angle_beta   90.00
_cell.angle_gamma   90.00
#
_symmetry.space_group_name_H-M   'P 1'
#
loop_
_entity.id
_entity.type
_entity.pdbx_description
1 polymer ?
#
loop_
_entity_poly.entity_id
_entity_poly.type
_entity_poly.pdbx_seq_one_letter_code
_entity_poly.pdbx_strand_id
1 'polypeptide(L)'
;HYALDADDDRGMPMRESFGNAAVPLAMQVAFPTAAQLSRAGLDDQALRNAEMTKLDTLAKKTGADQALSGSLVWSDKELGWIADWRLAAAGKTYIWQVRGVGFDEAFRVAIRGAAQILSGNGQPE
;
A
#
# COMPACT_ATOMS: atom_id res chain seq x y z
N HIS A 1 -0.05 -16.35 -2.76
CA HIS A 1 -0.35 -14.94 -2.44
C HIS A 1 -0.34 -14.80 -0.92
N TYR A 2 -0.03 -13.60 -0.40
CA TYR A 2 -0.02 -13.35 1.03
C TYR A 2 -0.32 -11.86 1.28
N ALA A 3 -0.80 -11.55 2.49
CA ALA A 3 -1.02 -10.18 2.94
C ALA A 3 0.26 -9.65 3.59
N LEU A 4 0.71 -8.45 3.20
CA LEU A 4 1.84 -7.82 3.86
C LEU A 4 1.43 -7.36 5.27
N ASP A 5 2.02 -7.98 6.29
CA ASP A 5 1.86 -7.60 7.70
C ASP A 5 3.20 -7.15 8.30
N ALA A 6 3.25 -6.85 9.59
CA ALA A 6 4.47 -6.43 10.30
C ALA A 6 5.34 -7.60 10.81
N ASP A 7 4.78 -8.81 10.92
CA ASP A 7 5.35 -9.92 11.69
C ASP A 7 6.07 -10.95 10.80
N ASP A 8 5.63 -11.07 9.53
CA ASP A 8 6.14 -12.10 8.61
C ASP A 8 7.45 -11.66 7.94
N ASP A 9 8.51 -12.45 8.09
CA ASP A 9 9.83 -12.21 7.49
C ASP A 9 9.80 -12.16 5.96
N ARG A 10 8.84 -12.85 5.31
CA ARG A 10 8.68 -12.83 3.84
C ARG A 10 8.38 -11.42 3.32
N GLY A 11 7.76 -10.58 4.16
CA GLY A 11 7.42 -9.21 3.85
C GLY A 11 8.54 -8.21 4.09
N MET A 12 9.65 -8.61 4.73
CA MET A 12 10.73 -7.70 5.13
C MET A 12 11.25 -6.83 3.97
N PRO A 13 11.57 -7.36 2.77
CA PRO A 13 12.04 -6.52 1.66
C PRO A 13 11.00 -5.50 1.18
N MET A 14 9.70 -5.83 1.26
CA MET A 14 8.62 -4.90 0.89
C MET A 14 8.50 -3.79 1.93
N ARG A 15 8.57 -4.12 3.23
CA ARG A 15 8.54 -3.14 4.32
C ARG A 15 9.72 -2.17 4.23
N GLU A 16 10.91 -2.68 3.93
CA GLU A 16 12.10 -1.85 3.69
C GLU A 16 11.92 -0.93 2.48
N SER A 17 11.38 -1.45 1.37
CA SER A 17 11.14 -0.66 0.15
C SER A 17 10.16 0.48 0.38
N PHE A 18 9.07 0.23 1.12
CA PHE A 18 8.14 1.27 1.56
C PHE A 18 8.82 2.31 2.46
N GLY A 19 9.61 1.86 3.44
CA GLY A 19 10.36 2.76 4.33
C GLY A 19 11.32 3.66 3.55
N ASN A 20 12.11 3.08 2.65
CA ASN A 20 13.06 3.81 1.80
C ASN A 20 12.35 4.80 0.87
N ALA A 21 11.16 4.45 0.35
CA ALA A 21 10.36 5.35 -0.47
C ALA A 21 9.74 6.51 0.34
N ALA A 22 9.45 6.30 1.63
CA ALA A 22 8.83 7.28 2.51
C ALA A 22 9.80 8.34 3.05
N VAL A 23 11.06 7.97 3.29
CA VAL A 23 12.09 8.84 3.87
C VAL A 23 12.26 10.17 3.11
N PRO A 24 12.43 10.22 1.77
CA PRO A 24 12.62 11.47 1.04
C PRO A 24 11.42 12.43 1.10
N LEU A 25 10.24 11.90 1.43
CA LEU A 25 8.98 12.65 1.50
C LEU A 25 8.57 12.97 2.95
N ALA A 26 9.45 12.68 3.92
CA ALA A 26 9.18 12.84 5.36
C ALA A 26 7.89 12.15 5.82
N MET A 27 7.52 11.04 5.18
CA MET A 27 6.36 10.23 5.54
C MET A 27 6.78 9.07 6.46
N GLN A 28 5.84 8.60 7.28
CA GLN A 28 5.99 7.37 8.06
C GLN A 28 5.03 6.31 7.53
N VAL A 29 5.47 5.06 7.49
CA VAL A 29 4.66 3.91 7.08
C VAL A 29 4.59 2.94 8.25
N ALA A 30 3.39 2.50 8.58
CA ALA A 30 3.14 1.44 9.54
C ALA A 30 2.43 0.27 8.86
N PHE A 31 2.68 -0.94 9.36
CA PHE A 31 2.06 -2.16 8.86
C PHE A 31 1.21 -2.79 9.97
N PRO A 32 -0.01 -3.27 9.68
CA PRO A 32 -0.76 -4.05 10.65
C PRO A 32 -0.05 -5.37 10.95
N THR A 33 -0.14 -5.85 12.19
CA THR A 33 0.29 -7.20 12.55
C THR A 33 -0.61 -8.26 11.92
N ALA A 34 -0.12 -9.49 11.79
CA ALA A 34 -0.91 -10.61 11.29
C ALA A 34 -2.16 -10.83 12.16
N ALA A 35 -2.03 -10.63 13.48
CA ALA A 35 -3.16 -10.72 14.42
C ALA A 35 -4.20 -9.61 14.19
N GLN A 36 -3.77 -8.38 13.86
CA GLN A 36 -4.68 -7.28 13.56
C GLN A 36 -5.45 -7.51 12.25
N LEU A 37 -4.77 -8.01 11.21
CA LEU A 37 -5.39 -8.41 9.95
C LEU A 37 -6.40 -9.54 10.15
N SER A 38 -6.01 -10.60 10.87
CA SER A 38 -6.87 -11.74 11.18
C SER A 38 -8.14 -11.32 11.93
N ARG A 39 -8.02 -10.48 12.97
CA ARG A 39 -9.17 -9.94 13.73
C ARG A 39 -10.11 -9.09 12.87
N ALA A 40 -9.57 -8.43 11.84
CA ALA A 40 -10.36 -7.64 10.89
C ALA A 40 -10.97 -8.49 9.77
N GLY A 41 -10.68 -9.80 9.71
CA GLY A 41 -11.06 -10.69 8.62
C GLY A 41 -10.49 -10.20 7.28
N LEU A 42 -9.20 -9.82 7.29
CA LEU A 42 -8.48 -9.30 6.13
C LEU A 42 -7.31 -10.23 5.78
N ASP A 43 -7.59 -11.24 4.96
CA ASP A 43 -6.57 -12.02 4.26
C ASP A 43 -6.16 -11.34 2.93
N ASP A 44 -5.30 -11.99 2.14
CA ASP A 44 -4.79 -11.45 0.89
C ASP A 44 -5.87 -11.22 -0.18
N GLN A 45 -6.94 -12.02 -0.17
CA GLN A 45 -8.06 -11.86 -1.09
C GLN A 45 -9.04 -10.79 -0.59
N ALA A 46 -9.34 -10.79 0.70
CA ALA A 46 -10.21 -9.81 1.34
C ALA A 46 -9.62 -8.40 1.27
N LEU A 47 -8.30 -8.25 1.42
CA LEU A 47 -7.61 -6.96 1.30
C LEU A 47 -7.78 -6.31 -0.07
N ARG A 48 -7.85 -7.09 -1.16
CA ARG A 48 -8.04 -6.56 -2.52
C ARG A 48 -9.41 -5.94 -2.71
N ASN A 49 -10.42 -6.53 -2.08
CA ASN A 49 -11.83 -6.15 -2.26
C ASN A 49 -12.40 -5.33 -1.11
N ALA A 50 -11.64 -5.15 -0.02
CA ALA A 50 -12.11 -4.41 1.14
C ALA A 50 -12.42 -2.95 0.78
N GLU A 51 -13.48 -2.41 1.36
CA GLU A 51 -13.79 -0.98 1.30
C GLU A 51 -12.69 -0.16 1.98
N MET A 52 -12.30 0.97 1.38
CA MET A 52 -11.25 1.83 1.96
C MET A 52 -11.62 2.34 3.36
N THR A 53 -12.91 2.54 3.65
CA THR A 53 -13.38 2.93 4.99
C THR A 53 -13.08 1.87 6.06
N LYS A 54 -13.15 0.58 5.70
CA LYS A 54 -12.75 -0.52 6.58
C LYS A 54 -11.24 -0.50 6.81
N LEU A 55 -10.46 -0.26 5.76
CA LEU A 55 -9.00 -0.19 5.84
C LEU A 55 -8.54 1.02 6.66
N ASP A 56 -9.16 2.19 6.48
CA ASP A 56 -8.87 3.39 7.27
C ASP A 56 -9.19 3.19 8.76
N THR A 57 -10.25 2.45 9.07
CA THR A 57 -10.57 2.07 10.46
C THR A 57 -9.46 1.21 11.06
N LEU A 58 -8.85 0.32 10.28
CA LEU A 58 -7.71 -0.47 10.73
C LEU A 58 -6.45 0.40 10.86
N ALA A 59 -6.16 1.27 9.89
CA ALA A 59 -5.00 2.18 9.92
C ALA A 59 -4.99 3.02 11.21
N LYS A 60 -6.14 3.58 11.59
CA LYS A 60 -6.28 4.34 12.85
C LYS A 60 -6.02 3.49 14.09
N LYS A 61 -6.45 2.22 14.09
CA LYS A 61 -6.16 1.27 15.18
C LYS A 61 -4.68 0.88 15.24
N THR A 62 -3.95 1.00 14.14
CA THR A 62 -2.50 0.79 14.07
C THR A 62 -1.70 2.07 14.33
N GLY A 63 -2.36 3.19 14.61
CA GLY A 63 -1.70 4.48 14.88
C GLY A 63 -1.30 5.26 13.62
N ALA A 64 -1.81 4.89 12.45
CA ALA A 64 -1.60 5.59 11.19
C ALA A 64 -2.82 6.43 10.79
N ASP A 65 -2.60 7.50 10.03
CA ASP A 65 -3.65 8.45 9.67
C ASP A 65 -4.56 7.97 8.53
N GLN A 66 -3.98 7.29 7.53
CA GLN A 66 -4.66 6.91 6.29
C GLN A 66 -4.22 5.52 5.83
N ALA A 67 -5.15 4.72 5.29
CA ALA A 67 -4.80 3.46 4.66
C ALA A 67 -4.31 3.67 3.21
N LEU A 68 -3.14 3.11 2.90
CA LEU A 68 -2.69 2.80 1.55
C LEU A 68 -2.82 1.30 1.34
N SER A 69 -3.50 0.87 0.29
CA SER A 69 -3.71 -0.54 -0.04
C SER A 69 -3.34 -0.79 -1.49
N GLY A 70 -2.90 -2.01 -1.80
CA GLY A 70 -2.52 -2.35 -3.17
C GLY A 70 -2.20 -3.81 -3.36
N SER A 71 -1.77 -4.13 -4.57
CA SER A 71 -1.28 -5.45 -4.94
C SER A 71 -0.02 -5.34 -5.77
N LEU A 72 0.85 -6.34 -5.66
CA LEU A 72 2.10 -6.43 -6.41
C LEU A 72 2.19 -7.81 -7.05
N VAL A 73 2.33 -7.85 -8.37
CA VAL A 73 2.32 -9.09 -9.16
C VAL A 73 3.42 -9.05 -10.21
N TRP A 74 4.24 -10.11 -10.26
CA TRP A 74 5.23 -10.26 -11.33
C TRP A 74 4.55 -10.56 -12.66
N SER A 75 5.01 -9.94 -13.74
CA SER A 75 4.52 -10.21 -15.10
C SER A 75 5.66 -10.54 -16.04
N ASP A 76 5.65 -11.76 -16.58
CA ASP A 76 6.60 -12.17 -17.62
C ASP A 76 6.43 -11.37 -18.92
N LYS A 77 5.20 -10.90 -19.20
CA LYS A 77 4.92 -10.07 -20.38
C LYS A 77 5.54 -8.68 -20.27
N GLU A 78 5.44 -8.05 -19.10
CA GLU A 78 5.98 -6.71 -18.85
C GLU A 78 7.46 -6.77 -18.43
N LEU A 79 8.02 -7.97 -18.24
CA LEU A 79 9.38 -8.21 -17.71
C LEU A 79 9.65 -7.46 -16.40
N GLY A 80 8.63 -7.38 -15.55
CA GLY A 80 8.67 -6.56 -14.34
C GLY A 80 7.43 -6.70 -13.47
N TRP A 81 7.40 -5.92 -12.39
CA TRP A 81 6.28 -5.87 -11.48
C TRP A 81 5.16 -4.99 -12.02
N ILE A 82 3.92 -5.43 -11.80
CA ILE A 82 2.70 -4.63 -11.92
C ILE A 82 2.24 -4.34 -10.49
N ALA A 83 2.02 -3.08 -10.20
CA ALA A 83 1.56 -2.64 -8.89
C ALA A 83 0.31 -1.76 -9.03
N ASP A 84 -0.74 -2.17 -8.33
CA ASP A 84 -2.00 -1.44 -8.22
C ASP A 84 -2.09 -0.82 -6.83
N TRP A 85 -2.42 0.46 -6.74
CA TRP A 85 -2.49 1.19 -5.49
C TRP A 85 -3.82 1.92 -5.36
N ARG A 86 -4.29 2.04 -4.12
CA ARG A 86 -5.49 2.79 -3.79
C ARG A 86 -5.41 3.45 -2.41
N LEU A 87 -5.99 4.63 -2.33
CA LEU A 87 -6.05 5.44 -1.12
C LEU A 87 -7.34 6.27 -1.14
N ALA A 88 -8.04 6.37 -0.02
CA ALA A 88 -9.19 7.25 0.13
C ALA A 88 -8.76 8.56 0.79
N ALA A 89 -9.17 9.70 0.24
CA ALA A 89 -8.94 11.01 0.84
C ALA A 89 -10.03 11.99 0.38
N ALA A 90 -10.43 12.91 1.26
CA ALA A 90 -11.43 13.94 0.96
C ALA A 90 -12.73 13.40 0.32
N GLY A 91 -13.22 12.24 0.80
CA GLY A 91 -14.45 11.62 0.31
C GLY A 91 -14.33 10.91 -1.04
N LYS A 92 -13.12 10.77 -1.60
CA LYS A 92 -12.87 10.09 -2.88
C LYS A 92 -11.83 8.97 -2.70
N THR A 93 -12.03 7.86 -3.40
CA THR A 93 -10.99 6.83 -3.58
C THR A 93 -10.20 7.12 -4.85
N TYR A 94 -8.88 7.23 -4.69
CA TYR A 94 -7.91 7.36 -5.76
C TYR A 94 -7.29 6.00 -6.04
N ILE A 95 -7.06 5.69 -7.32
CA ILE A 95 -6.47 4.43 -7.77
C ILE A 95 -5.43 4.76 -8.84
N TRP A 96 -4.22 4.23 -8.72
CA TRP A 96 -3.15 4.42 -9.70
C TRP A 96 -2.33 3.13 -9.86
N GLN A 97 -1.66 2.97 -11.01
CA GLN A 97 -0.98 1.74 -11.37
C GLN A 97 0.37 2.03 -12.03
N VAL A 98 1.34 1.16 -11.80
CA VAL A 98 2.58 1.10 -12.58
C VAL A 98 2.83 -0.32 -13.07
N ARG A 99 3.48 -0.47 -14.24
CA ARG A 99 3.71 -1.75 -14.90
C ARG A 99 5.13 -1.85 -15.45
N GLY A 100 5.68 -3.06 -15.48
CA GLY A 100 7.00 -3.32 -16.07
C GLY A 100 8.15 -2.67 -15.30
N VAL A 101 7.98 -2.44 -13.99
CA VAL A 101 8.97 -1.76 -13.16
C VAL A 101 9.74 -2.72 -12.27
N GLY A 102 10.90 -2.26 -11.79
CA GLY A 102 11.66 -2.95 -10.75
C GLY A 102 10.91 -2.97 -9.41
N PHE A 103 11.33 -3.87 -8.52
CA PHE A 103 10.69 -4.11 -7.23
C PHE A 103 10.55 -2.84 -6.39
N ASP A 104 11.64 -2.12 -6.13
CA ASP A 104 11.61 -0.89 -5.31
C ASP A 104 10.78 0.23 -5.95
N GLU A 105 10.74 0.28 -7.29
CA GLU A 105 10.03 1.33 -8.02
C GLU A 105 8.52 1.22 -7.82
N ALA A 106 7.99 0.00 -7.72
CA ALA A 106 6.58 -0.21 -7.40
C ALA A 106 6.17 0.50 -6.10
N PHE A 107 7.02 0.44 -5.06
CA PHE A 107 6.78 1.09 -3.77
C PHE A 107 7.03 2.60 -3.81
N ARG A 108 8.02 3.07 -4.60
CA ARG A 108 8.24 4.50 -4.82
C ARG A 108 7.05 5.18 -5.51
N VAL A 109 6.40 4.50 -6.46
CA VAL A 109 5.16 4.98 -7.07
C VAL A 109 4.01 5.00 -6.05
N ALA A 110 3.92 4.00 -5.18
CA ALA A 110 2.91 3.96 -4.11
C ALA A 110 3.02 5.19 -3.19
N ILE A 111 4.21 5.45 -2.63
CA ILE A 111 4.38 6.55 -1.67
C ILE A 111 4.26 7.92 -2.36
N ARG A 112 4.83 8.11 -3.56
CA ARG A 112 4.68 9.38 -4.29
C ARG A 112 3.21 9.68 -4.60
N GLY A 113 2.46 8.68 -5.04
CA GLY A 113 1.02 8.82 -5.29
C GLY A 113 0.25 9.20 -4.02
N ALA A 114 0.53 8.51 -2.91
CA ALA A 114 -0.07 8.86 -1.61
C ALA A 114 0.25 10.29 -1.18
N ALA A 115 1.51 10.73 -1.29
CA ALA A 115 1.93 12.09 -0.96
C ALA A 115 1.22 13.14 -1.83
N GLN A 116 1.10 12.90 -3.13
CA GLN A 116 0.39 13.79 -4.06
C GLN A 116 -1.08 13.93 -3.66
N ILE A 117 -1.76 12.83 -3.37
CA ILE A 117 -3.17 12.83 -2.97
C ILE A 117 -3.36 13.57 -1.65
N LEU A 118 -2.55 13.23 -0.63
CA LEU A 118 -2.66 13.79 0.72
C LEU A 118 -2.29 15.28 0.78
N SER A 119 -1.47 15.76 -0.15
CA SER A 119 -1.16 17.19 -0.29
C SER A 119 -2.22 17.98 -1.08
N GLY A 120 -3.28 17.32 -1.57
CA GLY A 120 -4.35 17.96 -2.35
C GLY A 120 -4.03 18.16 -3.83
N ASN A 121 -2.95 17.56 -4.33
CA ASN A 121 -2.53 17.62 -5.74
C ASN A 121 -3.20 16.56 -6.63
N GLY A 122 -4.26 15.91 -6.13
CA GLY A 122 -5.18 15.11 -6.92
C GLY A 122 -4.66 13.73 -7.32
N GLN A 123 -5.10 13.26 -8.49
CA GLN A 123 -4.89 11.90 -8.99
C GLN A 123 -3.44 11.69 -9.44
N PRO A 124 -2.74 10.66 -8.93
CA PRO A 124 -1.43 10.26 -9.43
C PRO A 124 -1.53 9.64 -10.83
N GLU A 125 -0.45 9.81 -11.60
CA GLU A 125 -0.24 9.13 -12.89
C GLU A 125 0.13 7.65 -12.71
#